data_AF-A0A822WDC6-F1
#
_entry.id   AF-A0A822WDC6-F1
#
_cell.length_a   1.000
_cell.length_b   1.000
_cell.length_c   1.000
_cell.angle_alpha   90.00
_cell.angle_beta   90.00
_cell.angle_gamma   90.00
#
_symmetry.space_group_name_H-M   'P 1'
#
loop_
_entity.id
_entity.type
_entity.pdbx_description
1 polymer ?
#
loop_
_entity_poly.entity_id
_entity_poly.type
_entity_poly.pdbx_seq_one_letter_code
_entity_poly.pdbx_strand_id
1 'polypeptide(L)'
;MTKQTVNVYGISVRVDSAGRYNLNDLHAAAVSNGEATESQRPNKFIRSAAVKRFVSALDSRGQKCRLEENQSLNIVNGGVNQGVWAAELLAIRYAAWIRPEFEIRVYETFREAVLSGINNMSRLNRLDLLIANETKEVSACARAMNKWGVGGRKKLLNCARERIVSQMDPDMVELMEAKAS
;
A
#
# COMPACT_ATOMS: atom_id res chain seq x y z
N MET A 1 11.25 1.50 9.84
CA MET A 1 9.79 1.68 9.77
C MET A 1 9.51 2.97 9.00
N THR A 2 8.92 2.86 7.82
CA THR A 2 8.49 4.02 7.01
C THR A 2 7.37 4.74 7.77
N LYS A 3 7.62 5.99 8.19
CA LYS A 3 6.60 6.83 8.82
C LYS A 3 5.63 7.25 7.72
N GLN A 4 4.34 6.98 7.91
CA GLN A 4 3.31 7.44 6.99
C GLN A 4 3.28 8.98 7.03
N THR A 5 3.18 9.61 5.87
CA THR A 5 3.14 11.08 5.76
C THR A 5 2.11 11.49 4.72
N VAL A 6 1.52 12.66 4.92
CA VAL A 6 0.70 13.36 3.90
C VAL A 6 1.39 14.65 3.49
N ASN A 7 1.25 15.06 2.24
CA ASN A 7 1.89 16.26 1.73
C ASN A 7 0.90 17.43 1.76
N VAL A 8 1.24 18.48 2.52
CA VAL A 8 0.48 19.74 2.57
C VAL A 8 1.43 20.87 2.15
N TYR A 9 1.13 21.54 1.04
CA TYR A 9 1.97 22.61 0.47
C TYR A 9 3.46 22.26 0.26
N GLY A 10 3.76 20.99 -0.06
CA GLY A 10 5.14 20.52 -0.25
C GLY A 10 5.81 20.04 1.05
N ILE A 11 5.15 20.19 2.21
CA ILE A 11 5.66 19.74 3.50
C ILE A 11 5.07 18.38 3.87
N SER A 12 5.93 17.45 4.25
CA SER A 12 5.54 16.13 4.75
C SER A 12 5.04 16.21 6.20
N VAL A 13 3.73 16.10 6.37
CA VAL A 13 3.06 15.99 7.67
C VAL A 13 3.08 14.54 8.12
N ARG A 14 3.69 14.27 9.28
CA ARG A 14 3.80 12.92 9.83
C ARG A 14 2.46 12.40 10.36
N VAL A 15 2.26 11.10 10.19
CA VAL A 15 1.14 10.33 10.72
C VAL A 15 1.70 9.21 11.61
N ASP A 16 1.18 9.08 12.83
CA ASP A 16 1.56 8.00 13.73
C ASP A 16 0.78 6.70 13.45
N SER A 17 1.13 5.62 14.16
CA SER A 17 0.47 4.31 13.99
C SER A 17 -1.00 4.30 14.39
N ALA A 18 -1.46 5.29 15.16
CA ALA A 18 -2.86 5.47 15.54
C ALA A 18 -3.65 6.34 14.54
N GLY A 19 -3.03 6.75 13.43
CA GLY A 19 -3.67 7.62 12.43
C GLY A 19 -3.77 9.08 12.87
N ARG A 20 -2.94 9.53 13.82
CA ARG A 20 -2.89 10.93 14.26
C ARG A 20 -1.87 11.71 13.46
N TYR A 21 -2.25 12.91 13.06
CA TYR A 21 -1.42 13.86 12.32
C TYR A 21 -0.63 14.76 13.26
N ASN A 22 0.63 15.04 12.90
CA ASN A 22 1.46 15.97 13.65
C ASN A 22 1.05 17.42 13.35
N LEU A 23 0.47 18.10 14.34
CA LEU A 23 0.03 19.50 14.21
C LEU A 23 1.20 20.47 14.04
N ASN A 24 2.40 20.13 14.51
CA ASN A 24 3.57 20.99 14.33
C ASN A 24 4.01 20.99 12.87
N ASP A 25 3.95 19.84 12.20
CA ASP A 25 4.24 19.75 10.76
C ASP A 25 3.16 20.49 9.94
N LEU A 26 1.87 20.35 10.32
CA LEU A 26 0.79 21.14 9.71
C LEU A 26 0.99 22.64 9.90
N HIS A 27 1.41 23.05 11.10
CA HIS A 27 1.73 24.44 11.38
C HIS A 27 2.88 24.94 10.50
N ALA A 28 3.93 24.14 10.35
CA ALA A 28 5.06 24.48 9.47
C ALA A 28 4.60 24.65 8.01
N ALA A 29 3.71 23.78 7.52
CA ALA A 29 3.11 23.90 6.18
C ALA A 29 2.30 25.20 6.02
N ALA A 30 1.50 25.56 7.01
CA ALA A 30 0.73 26.80 7.00
C ALA A 30 1.64 28.04 7.05
N VAL A 31 2.70 28.01 7.86
CA VAL A 31 3.70 29.10 7.95
C VAL A 31 4.44 29.25 6.61
N SER A 32 4.85 28.15 5.98
CA SER A 32 5.52 28.22 4.67
C SER A 32 4.64 28.80 3.57
N ASN A 33 3.31 28.66 3.69
CA ASN A 33 2.34 29.24 2.76
C ASN A 33 1.85 30.65 3.18
N GLY A 34 2.38 31.23 4.27
CA GLY A 34 1.98 32.55 4.77
C GLY A 34 0.58 32.60 5.42
N GLU A 35 0.01 31.44 5.75
CA GLU A 35 -1.35 31.32 6.32
C GLU A 35 -1.35 31.33 7.86
N ALA A 36 -0.23 30.99 8.48
CA ALA A 36 -0.08 30.97 9.93
C ALA A 36 1.08 31.84 10.42
N THR A 37 0.96 32.30 11.67
CA THR A 37 2.03 32.99 12.40
C THR A 37 2.41 32.22 13.66
N GLU A 38 3.52 32.59 14.29
CA GLU A 38 3.97 32.05 15.59
C GLU A 38 2.93 32.19 16.73
N SER A 39 1.94 33.07 16.54
CA SER A 39 0.81 33.20 17.47
C SER A 39 -0.11 31.98 17.47
N GLN A 40 -0.12 31.18 16.38
CA GLN A 40 -1.04 30.07 16.14
C GLN A 40 -0.40 28.69 16.33
N ARG A 41 0.65 28.58 17.16
CA ARG A 41 1.29 27.29 17.47
C ARG A 41 0.30 26.27 18.07
N PRO A 42 0.45 24.96 17.79
CA PRO A 42 -0.43 23.91 18.30
C PRO A 42 -0.60 23.89 19.83
N ASN A 43 0.46 24.18 20.58
CA ASN A 43 0.41 24.25 22.05
C ASN A 43 -0.55 25.33 22.57
N LYS A 44 -0.79 26.41 21.83
CA LYS A 44 -1.76 27.46 22.20
C LYS A 44 -3.19 26.99 21.89
N PHE A 45 -3.38 26.39 20.73
CA PHE A 45 -4.66 25.83 20.30
C PHE A 45 -5.24 24.84 21.33
N ILE A 46 -4.46 23.84 21.74
CA ILE A 46 -4.93 22.78 22.64
C ILE A 46 -5.24 23.26 24.07
N ARG A 47 -4.76 24.45 24.46
CA ARG A 47 -5.05 25.02 25.78
C ARG A 47 -6.46 25.62 25.87
N SER A 48 -7.07 25.96 24.73
CA SER A 48 -8.41 26.54 24.68
C SER A 48 -9.47 25.62 25.28
N ALA A 49 -10.35 26.17 26.12
CA ALA A 49 -11.46 25.43 26.71
C ALA A 49 -12.39 24.82 25.65
N ALA A 50 -12.62 25.52 24.53
CA ALA A 50 -13.43 25.00 23.43
C ALA A 50 -12.80 23.76 22.78
N VAL A 51 -11.47 23.76 22.62
CA VAL A 51 -10.73 22.63 22.06
C VAL A 51 -10.72 21.46 23.02
N LYS A 52 -10.50 21.69 24.32
CA LYS A 52 -10.60 20.63 25.34
C LYS A 52 -11.97 19.94 25.36
N ARG A 53 -13.06 20.71 25.26
CA ARG A 53 -14.42 20.15 25.14
C ARG A 53 -14.59 19.32 23.86
N PHE A 54 -14.03 19.80 22.75
CA PHE A 54 -14.08 19.06 21.48
C PHE A 54 -13.30 17.74 21.55
N VAL A 55 -12.09 17.74 22.11
CA VAL A 55 -11.30 16.52 22.36
C VAL A 55 -12.09 15.53 23.23
N SER A 56 -12.65 16.00 24.34
CA SER A 56 -13.50 15.16 25.20
C SER A 56 -14.69 14.56 24.45
N ALA A 57 -15.30 15.30 23.52
CA ALA A 57 -16.41 14.81 22.70
C ALA A 57 -15.95 13.80 21.64
N LEU A 58 -14.75 13.95 21.08
CA LEU A 58 -14.16 12.96 20.17
C LEU A 58 -13.86 11.65 20.92
N ASP A 59 -13.19 11.75 22.06
CA ASP A 59 -12.80 10.59 22.87
C ASP A 59 -14.02 9.83 23.41
N SER A 60 -15.13 10.53 23.68
CA SER A 60 -16.37 9.92 24.14
C SER A 60 -17.10 9.14 23.04
N ARG A 61 -16.97 9.55 21.77
CA ARG A 61 -17.58 8.83 20.64
C ARG A 61 -16.83 7.55 20.26
N GLY A 62 -15.52 7.48 20.53
CA GLY A 62 -14.66 6.35 20.20
C GLY A 62 -14.67 5.19 21.21
N GLN A 63 -15.52 5.23 22.24
CA GLN A 63 -15.48 4.24 23.33
C GLN A 63 -16.04 2.87 22.93
N LYS A 64 -15.17 2.02 22.39
CA LYS A 64 -15.17 0.58 22.73
C LYS A 64 -14.04 0.20 23.68
N CYS A 65 -12.92 0.92 23.72
CA CYS A 65 -11.83 0.74 24.68
C CYS A 65 -11.01 2.05 24.82
N ARG A 66 -10.68 2.50 26.03
CA ARG A 66 -9.89 3.72 26.29
C ARG A 66 -8.38 3.42 26.36
N LEU A 67 -7.85 2.75 25.35
CA LEU A 67 -6.41 2.56 25.21
C LEU A 67 -5.74 3.87 24.75
N GLU A 68 -4.47 4.10 25.08
CA GLU A 68 -3.72 5.31 24.67
C GLU A 68 -3.65 5.48 23.13
N GLU A 69 -3.78 4.37 22.41
CA GLU A 69 -3.87 4.32 20.95
C GLU A 69 -5.18 4.92 20.41
N ASN A 70 -6.24 4.97 21.22
CA ASN A 70 -7.55 5.49 20.81
C ASN A 70 -7.79 6.95 21.21
N GLN A 71 -6.80 7.62 21.82
CA GLN A 71 -6.94 9.02 22.22
C GLN A 71 -6.84 9.94 21.00
N SER A 72 -7.78 10.88 20.86
CA SER A 72 -7.82 11.84 19.75
C SER A 72 -6.71 12.90 19.80
N LEU A 73 -6.01 13.03 20.93
CA LEU A 73 -4.89 13.94 21.13
C LEU A 73 -3.76 13.23 21.88
N ASN A 74 -2.53 13.37 21.42
CA ASN A 74 -1.33 12.91 22.11
C ASN A 74 -0.25 14.00 22.06
N ILE A 75 0.45 14.22 23.17
CA ILE A 75 1.49 15.25 23.28
C ILE A 75 2.80 14.56 23.61
N VAL A 76 3.76 14.63 22.68
CA VAL A 76 5.09 14.03 22.85
C VAL A 76 6.09 15.15 23.12
N ASN A 77 6.66 15.16 24.33
CA ASN A 77 7.66 16.12 24.75
C ASN A 77 9.07 15.56 24.50
N GLY A 78 9.74 16.04 23.46
CA GLY A 78 11.13 15.68 23.13
C GLY A 78 11.28 14.44 22.22
N GLY A 79 12.52 14.23 21.78
CA GLY A 79 12.87 13.16 20.83
C GLY A 79 12.43 13.45 19.38
N VAL A 80 12.63 12.46 18.51
CA VAL A 80 12.39 12.58 17.05
C VAL A 80 10.91 12.74 16.72
N ASN A 81 10.02 12.23 17.57
CA ASN A 81 8.56 12.27 17.39
C ASN A 81 7.89 13.39 18.20
N GLN A 82 8.66 14.38 18.66
CA GLN A 82 8.11 15.51 19.41
C GLN A 82 7.02 16.26 18.63
N GLY A 83 6.03 16.75 19.36
CA GLY A 83 4.95 17.56 18.82
C GLY A 83 3.59 17.20 19.39
N VAL A 84 2.59 17.94 18.94
CA VAL A 84 1.18 17.68 19.23
C VAL A 84 0.62 16.82 18.11
N TRP A 85 0.09 15.65 18.47
CA TRP A 85 -0.48 14.68 17.55
C TRP A 85 -1.99 14.65 17.72
N ALA A 86 -2.73 14.73 16.62
CA ALA A 86 -4.18 14.88 16.64
C ALA A 86 -4.85 13.96 15.63
N ALA A 87 -5.96 13.35 16.03
CA ALA A 87 -6.84 12.65 15.10
C ALA A 87 -7.35 13.59 14.01
N GLU A 88 -7.74 13.01 12.86
CA GLU A 88 -8.14 13.72 11.65
C GLU A 88 -9.06 14.94 11.91
N LEU A 89 -10.16 14.73 12.63
CA LEU A 89 -11.13 15.80 12.92
C LEU A 89 -10.54 16.94 13.78
N LEU A 90 -9.63 16.63 14.70
CA LEU A 90 -8.96 17.63 15.51
C LEU A 90 -7.89 18.39 14.70
N ALA A 91 -7.22 17.71 13.77
CA ALA A 91 -6.30 18.34 12.82
C ALA A 91 -7.01 19.30 11.86
N ILE A 92 -8.18 18.91 11.33
CA ILE A 92 -9.03 19.81 10.53
C ILE A 92 -9.49 21.01 11.37
N ARG A 93 -9.92 20.78 12.62
CA ARG A 93 -10.30 21.87 13.52
C ARG A 93 -9.15 22.83 13.84
N TYR A 94 -7.93 22.32 13.92
CA TYR A 94 -6.73 23.15 14.07
C TYR A 94 -6.51 24.00 12.82
N ALA A 95 -6.64 23.42 11.63
CA ALA A 95 -6.53 24.14 10.36
C ALA A 95 -7.58 25.25 10.24
N ALA A 96 -8.83 24.96 10.60
CA ALA A 96 -9.93 25.93 10.68
C ALA A 96 -9.62 27.10 11.61
N TRP A 97 -8.95 26.83 12.74
CA TRP A 97 -8.54 27.86 13.69
C TRP A 97 -7.41 28.74 13.17
N ILE A 98 -6.60 28.23 12.24
CA ILE A 98 -5.60 29.03 11.53
C ILE A 98 -6.32 29.93 10.52
N ARG A 99 -6.94 29.33 9.48
CA ARG A 99 -7.63 30.02 8.39
C ARG A 99 -8.59 29.08 7.65
N PRO A 100 -9.70 29.58 7.07
CA PRO A 100 -10.62 28.77 6.25
C PRO A 100 -9.96 28.15 5.02
N GLU A 101 -9.07 28.87 4.34
CA GLU A 101 -8.39 28.34 3.15
C GLU A 101 -7.49 27.15 3.50
N PHE A 102 -6.83 27.22 4.66
CA PHE A 102 -6.00 26.13 5.15
C PHE A 102 -6.84 24.91 5.54
N GLU A 103 -8.01 25.11 6.15
CA GLU A 103 -8.95 24.04 6.47
C GLU A 103 -9.36 23.25 5.22
N ILE A 104 -9.76 23.97 4.17
CA ILE A 104 -10.15 23.35 2.89
C ILE A 104 -8.99 22.53 2.34
N ARG A 105 -7.78 23.10 2.31
CA ARG A 105 -6.59 22.39 1.81
C ARG A 105 -6.34 21.10 2.60
N VAL A 106 -6.32 21.18 3.93
CA VAL A 106 -6.06 20.02 4.79
C VAL A 106 -7.14 18.95 4.60
N TYR A 107 -8.40 19.34 4.49
CA TYR A 107 -9.51 18.44 4.20
C TYR A 107 -9.35 17.74 2.84
N GLU A 108 -9.04 18.50 1.79
CA GLU A 108 -8.77 17.95 0.44
C GLU A 108 -7.62 16.95 0.48
N THR A 109 -6.49 17.30 1.11
CA THR A 109 -5.34 16.42 1.22
C THR A 109 -5.68 15.11 1.94
N PHE A 110 -6.42 15.17 3.04
CA PHE A 110 -6.83 13.96 3.77
C PHE A 110 -7.76 13.09 2.93
N ARG A 111 -8.72 13.71 2.24
CA ARG A 111 -9.63 13.02 1.32
C ARG A 111 -8.89 12.36 0.16
N GLU A 112 -7.95 13.06 -0.46
CA GLU A 112 -7.12 12.56 -1.56
C GLU A 112 -6.23 11.39 -1.10
N ALA A 113 -5.68 11.44 0.11
CA ALA A 113 -4.88 10.35 0.66
C ALA A 113 -5.70 9.05 0.81
N VAL A 114 -6.94 9.16 1.31
CA VAL A 114 -7.87 8.03 1.42
C VAL A 114 -8.23 7.45 0.05
N LEU A 115 -8.62 8.32 -0.90
CA LEU A 115 -8.98 7.90 -2.26
C LEU A 115 -7.79 7.25 -2.99
N SER A 116 -6.59 7.81 -2.82
CA SER A 116 -5.36 7.25 -3.39
C SER A 116 -5.08 5.84 -2.84
N GLY A 117 -5.34 5.60 -1.55
CA GLY A 117 -5.25 4.27 -0.95
C GLY A 117 -6.18 3.26 -1.62
N ILE A 118 -7.46 3.63 -1.82
CA ILE A 118 -8.46 2.80 -2.49
C ILE A 118 -8.04 2.48 -3.94
N ASN A 119 -7.54 3.49 -4.66
CA ASN A 119 -7.08 3.33 -6.04
C ASN A 119 -5.83 2.43 -6.14
N ASN A 120 -4.90 2.53 -5.19
CA ASN A 120 -3.74 1.64 -5.16
C ASN A 120 -4.15 0.19 -4.87
N MET A 121 -5.13 -0.03 -3.98
CA MET A 121 -5.66 -1.36 -3.69
C MET A 121 -6.33 -2.00 -4.90
N SER A 122 -7.15 -1.24 -5.65
CA SER A 122 -7.79 -1.76 -6.85
C SER A 122 -6.78 -2.13 -7.95
N ARG A 123 -5.71 -1.33 -8.10
CA ARG A 123 -4.59 -1.64 -8.99
C ARG A 123 -3.83 -2.89 -8.56
N LEU A 124 -3.59 -3.07 -7.26
CA LEU A 124 -2.91 -4.24 -6.72
C LEU A 124 -3.73 -5.51 -6.97
N ASN A 125 -5.03 -5.48 -6.67
CA ASN A 125 -5.94 -6.60 -6.94
C ASN A 125 -5.93 -7.00 -8.42
N ARG A 126 -5.89 -6.01 -9.34
CA ARG A 126 -5.79 -6.29 -10.78
C ARG A 126 -4.47 -6.98 -11.13
N LEU A 127 -3.35 -6.56 -10.53
CA LEU A 127 -2.06 -7.20 -10.73
C LEU A 127 -2.05 -8.63 -10.18
N ASP A 128 -2.60 -8.87 -9.00
CA ASP A 128 -2.69 -10.21 -8.41
C ASP A 128 -3.50 -11.16 -9.29
N LEU A 129 -4.61 -10.68 -9.87
CA LEU A 129 -5.40 -11.46 -10.84
C LEU A 129 -4.59 -11.80 -12.09
N LEU A 130 -3.80 -10.86 -12.62
CA LEU A 130 -2.93 -11.10 -13.78
C LEU A 130 -1.84 -12.12 -13.45
N ILE A 131 -1.15 -11.94 -12.33
CA ILE A 131 -0.11 -12.88 -11.85
C ILE A 131 -0.70 -14.28 -11.68
N ALA A 132 -1.89 -14.39 -11.09
CA ALA A 132 -2.57 -15.68 -10.92
C ALA A 132 -2.90 -16.34 -12.28
N ASN A 133 -3.37 -15.55 -13.26
CA ASN A 133 -3.66 -16.07 -14.59
C ASN A 133 -2.38 -16.53 -15.31
N GLU A 134 -1.34 -15.70 -15.34
CA GLU A 134 -0.06 -16.02 -15.98
C GLU A 134 0.60 -17.24 -15.32
N THR A 135 0.56 -17.33 -13.98
CA THR A 135 1.05 -18.49 -13.23
C THR A 135 0.33 -19.77 -13.64
N LYS A 136 -0.99 -19.71 -13.86
CA LYS A 136 -1.79 -20.85 -14.31
C LYS A 136 -1.43 -21.27 -15.73
N GLU A 137 -1.24 -20.31 -16.63
CA GLU A 137 -0.83 -20.57 -18.02
C GLU A 137 0.55 -21.23 -18.08
N VAL A 138 1.55 -20.67 -17.38
CA VAL A 138 2.89 -21.27 -17.28
C VAL A 138 2.83 -22.68 -16.72
N SER A 139 2.02 -22.90 -15.67
CA SER A 139 1.83 -24.23 -15.08
C SER A 139 1.16 -25.22 -16.04
N ALA A 140 0.26 -24.76 -16.92
CA ALA A 140 -0.34 -25.59 -17.95
C ALA A 140 0.69 -26.00 -19.02
N CYS A 141 1.51 -25.05 -19.50
CA CYS A 141 2.61 -25.31 -20.42
C CYS A 141 3.64 -26.28 -19.83
N ALA A 142 4.03 -26.10 -18.56
CA ALA A 142 4.94 -27.00 -17.86
C ALA A 142 4.40 -28.43 -17.78
N ARG A 143 3.09 -28.58 -17.46
CA ARG A 143 2.44 -29.90 -17.48
C ARG A 143 2.44 -30.54 -18.87
N ALA A 144 2.17 -29.76 -19.92
CA ALA A 144 2.21 -30.24 -21.29
C ALA A 144 3.62 -30.69 -21.70
N MET A 145 4.64 -29.89 -21.37
CA MET A 145 6.05 -30.22 -21.62
C MET A 145 6.47 -31.48 -20.85
N ASN A 146 6.11 -31.60 -19.57
CA ASN A 146 6.40 -32.79 -18.78
C ASN A 146 5.71 -34.04 -19.34
N LYS A 147 4.47 -33.92 -19.80
CA LYS A 147 3.73 -35.01 -20.45
C LYS A 147 4.39 -35.45 -21.76
N TRP A 148 5.00 -34.53 -22.50
CA TRP A 148 5.72 -34.83 -23.75
C TRP A 148 7.16 -35.32 -23.55
N GLY A 149 7.88 -34.81 -22.55
CA GLY A 149 9.33 -34.91 -22.39
C GLY A 149 9.93 -36.31 -22.21
N VAL A 150 11.20 -36.37 -21.79
CA VAL A 150 12.08 -37.56 -21.83
C VAL A 150 11.53 -38.76 -21.03
N GLY A 151 10.69 -38.53 -20.02
CA GLY A 151 10.04 -39.60 -19.25
C GLY A 151 8.59 -39.92 -19.66
N GLY A 152 7.98 -39.12 -20.54
CA GLY A 152 6.56 -39.18 -20.89
C GLY A 152 6.28 -39.82 -22.26
N ARG A 153 5.41 -39.19 -23.06
CA ARG A 153 4.95 -39.73 -24.35
C ARG A 153 6.08 -39.92 -25.37
N LYS A 154 7.06 -39.02 -25.43
CA LYS A 154 8.20 -39.15 -26.37
C LYS A 154 8.99 -40.44 -26.14
N LYS A 155 9.19 -40.85 -24.88
CA LYS A 155 9.86 -42.12 -24.55
C LYS A 155 9.06 -43.33 -25.05
N LEU A 156 7.76 -43.34 -24.79
CA LEU A 156 6.88 -44.44 -25.23
C LEU A 156 6.88 -44.57 -26.76
N LEU A 157 6.82 -43.46 -27.48
CA LEU A 157 6.89 -43.44 -28.94
C LEU A 157 8.25 -43.89 -29.46
N ASN A 158 9.35 -43.46 -28.84
CA ASN A 158 10.69 -43.90 -29.23
C ASN A 158 10.91 -45.40 -28.97
N CYS A 159 10.49 -45.92 -27.82
CA CYS A 159 10.56 -47.36 -27.53
C CYS A 159 9.71 -48.17 -28.52
N ALA A 160 8.53 -47.66 -28.92
CA ALA A 160 7.72 -48.30 -29.95
C ALA A 160 8.41 -48.27 -31.32
N ARG A 161 9.04 -47.15 -31.70
CA ARG A 161 9.86 -47.03 -32.91
C ARG A 161 11.00 -48.05 -32.92
N GLU A 162 11.77 -48.15 -31.85
CA GLU A 162 12.89 -49.09 -31.72
C GLU A 162 12.44 -50.55 -31.88
N ARG A 163 11.30 -50.92 -31.28
CA ARG A 163 10.71 -52.26 -31.45
C ARG A 163 10.34 -52.56 -32.90
N ILE A 164 9.72 -51.61 -33.60
CA ILE A 164 9.34 -51.80 -35.01
C ILE A 164 10.59 -51.97 -35.88
N VAL A 165 11.62 -51.12 -35.68
CA VAL A 165 12.88 -51.22 -36.42
C VAL A 165 13.56 -52.57 -36.18
N SER A 166 13.54 -53.10 -34.96
CA SER A 166 14.14 -54.41 -34.64
C SER A 166 13.46 -55.62 -35.31
N GLN A 167 12.24 -55.45 -35.84
CA GLN A 167 11.49 -56.49 -36.54
C GLN A 167 11.59 -56.37 -38.07
N MET A 168 12.25 -55.33 -38.59
CA MET A 168 12.44 -55.10 -40.02
C MET A 168 13.72 -55.78 -40.55
N ASP A 169 13.73 -56.09 -41.84
CA ASP A 169 14.89 -56.65 -42.54
C ASP A 169 16.05 -55.63 -42.59
N PRO A 170 17.32 -56.02 -42.36
CA PRO A 170 18.45 -55.08 -42.22
C PRO A 170 18.65 -54.17 -43.44
N ASP A 171 18.52 -54.70 -44.66
CA ASP A 171 18.63 -53.93 -45.91
C ASP A 171 17.56 -52.83 -46.02
N MET A 172 16.37 -53.07 -45.49
CA MET A 172 15.28 -52.07 -45.48
C MET A 172 15.53 -50.96 -44.46
N VAL A 173 16.20 -51.26 -43.35
CA VAL A 173 16.57 -50.26 -42.34
C VAL A 173 17.66 -49.33 -42.87
N GLU A 174 18.67 -49.88 -43.56
CA GLU A 174 19.79 -49.13 -44.14
C GLU A 174 19.31 -48.11 -45.20
N LEU A 175 18.34 -48.50 -46.04
CA LEU A 175 17.68 -47.61 -47.01
C LEU A 175 16.86 -46.48 -46.35
N MET A 176 16.30 -46.71 -45.16
CA MET A 176 15.53 -45.70 -44.43
C MET A 176 16.44 -44.66 -43.73
N GLU A 177 17.57 -45.09 -43.16
CA GLU A 177 18.53 -44.18 -42.50
C GLU A 177 19.30 -43.32 -43.50
N ALA A 178 19.64 -43.86 -44.68
CA ALA A 178 20.25 -43.10 -45.77
C ALA A 178 19.36 -41.98 -46.32
N LYS A 179 18.03 -42.07 -46.13
CA LYS A 179 17.05 -41.08 -46.61
C LYS A 179 16.68 -40.00 -45.58
N ALA A 180 17.05 -40.20 -44.32
CA ALA A 180 16.76 -39.28 -43.21
C ALA A 180 17.92 -38.31 -42.88
N SER A 181 19.08 -38.51 -43.51
CA SER A 181 20.27 -37.64 -43.44
C SER A 181 20.20 -36.52 -44.49
#